data_AF-A0A7V3P2L6-F1
#
_entry.id   AF-A0A7V3P2L6-F1
#
_cell.length_a   1.000
_cell.length_b   1.000
_cell.length_c   1.000
_cell.angle_alpha   90.00
_cell.angle_beta   90.00
_cell.angle_gamma   90.00
#
_symmetry.space_group_name_H-M   'P 1'
#
loop_
_entity.id
_entity.type
_entity.pdbx_description
1 polymer ?
#
loop_
_entity_poly.entity_id
_entity_poly.type
_entity_poly.pdbx_seq_one_letter_code
_entity_poly.pdbx_strand_id
1 'polypeptide(L)'
;MTRLRTLCLTLAAAIFLAGGALATLTWQKAFNDLYKPSPDSEIKKVKCALCHVDDKGKKGLNPYGKQLQKKKKAEASSFKAVEKLDADNDKYTNIEEIKAGTLPGDPKSKPAKKK
;
A
#
# COMPACT_ATOMS: atom_id res chain seq x y z
N MET A 1 -8.92 46.45 9.91
CA MET A 1 -9.77 45.40 9.28
C MET A 1 -9.02 44.55 8.25
N THR A 2 -7.78 44.12 8.53
CA THR A 2 -6.96 43.35 7.57
C THR A 2 -6.27 42.12 8.18
N ARG A 3 -6.27 41.96 9.51
CA ARG A 3 -5.61 40.82 10.18
C ARG A 3 -6.55 39.66 10.56
N LEU A 4 -7.86 39.89 10.53
CA LEU A 4 -8.87 38.87 10.87
C LEU A 4 -9.24 37.99 9.66
N ARG A 5 -9.03 38.50 8.43
CA ARG A 5 -9.25 37.75 7.18
C ARG A 5 -8.15 36.71 6.92
N THR A 6 -6.94 36.93 7.44
CA THR A 6 -5.79 36.03 7.25
C THR A 6 -5.87 34.77 8.12
N LEU A 7 -6.66 34.79 9.20
CA LEU A 7 -6.77 33.68 10.15
C LEU A 7 -7.77 32.59 9.71
N CYS A 8 -8.79 32.93 8.91
CA CYS A 8 -9.74 31.95 8.36
C CYS A 8 -9.20 31.19 7.14
N LEU A 9 -8.22 31.75 6.42
CA LEU A 9 -7.64 31.10 5.23
C LEU A 9 -6.56 30.05 5.56
N THR A 10 -5.97 30.08 6.75
CA THR A 10 -4.98 29.08 7.19
C THR A 10 -5.62 27.80 7.75
N LEU A 11 -6.85 27.88 8.27
CA LEU A 11 -7.53 26.73 8.88
C LEU A 11 -8.14 25.77 7.83
N ALA A 12 -8.53 26.27 6.66
CA ALA A 12 -9.08 25.45 5.57
C ALA A 12 -8.02 24.59 4.85
N ALA A 13 -6.74 25.00 4.86
CA ALA A 13 -5.65 24.26 4.21
C ALA A 13 -5.20 23.01 5.00
N ALA A 14 -5.48 22.93 6.31
CA ALA A 14 -5.11 21.79 7.15
C ALA A 14 -6.00 20.55 6.92
N ILE A 15 -7.22 20.73 6.41
CA ILE A 15 -8.21 19.65 6.29
C ILE A 15 -7.95 18.76 5.06
N PHE A 16 -7.34 19.28 3.99
CA PHE A 16 -7.09 18.52 2.77
C PHE A 16 -5.92 17.52 2.86
N LEU A 17 -4.94 17.77 3.75
CA LEU A 17 -3.80 16.87 3.96
C LEU A 17 -4.16 15.60 4.75
N ALA A 18 -5.25 15.61 5.52
CA ALA A 18 -5.63 14.49 6.38
C ALA A 18 -6.25 13.29 5.61
N GLY A 19 -6.88 13.54 4.45
CA GLY A 19 -7.64 12.51 3.73
C GLY A 19 -6.80 11.34 3.17
N GLY A 20 -5.59 11.63 2.67
CA GLY A 20 -4.71 10.61 2.08
C GLY A 20 -4.11 9.65 3.12
N ALA A 21 -3.82 10.14 4.32
CA ALA A 21 -3.27 9.33 5.41
C ALA A 21 -4.29 8.34 5.99
N LEU A 22 -5.57 8.72 6.05
CA LEU A 22 -6.64 7.84 6.54
C LEU A 22 -6.92 6.68 5.58
N ALA A 23 -6.92 6.95 4.26
CA ALA A 23 -7.14 5.92 3.26
C ALA A 23 -6.06 4.82 3.37
N THR A 24 -4.79 5.18 3.48
CA THR A 24 -3.69 4.21 3.54
C THR A 24 -3.71 3.29 4.77
N LEU A 25 -4.18 3.78 5.93
CA LEU A 25 -4.33 2.94 7.13
C LEU A 25 -5.41 1.87 6.97
N THR A 26 -6.54 2.20 6.31
CA THR A 26 -7.62 1.22 6.07
C THR A 26 -7.15 0.09 5.14
N TRP A 27 -6.38 0.40 4.10
CA TRP A 27 -5.76 -0.59 3.22
C TRP A 27 -4.78 -1.49 3.96
N GLN A 28 -3.90 -0.93 4.79
CA GLN A 28 -2.97 -1.73 5.59
C GLN A 28 -3.71 -2.64 6.59
N LYS A 29 -4.78 -2.15 7.22
CA LYS A 29 -5.57 -2.97 8.14
C LYS A 29 -6.22 -4.14 7.39
N ALA A 30 -6.91 -3.86 6.29
CA ALA A 30 -7.57 -4.90 5.48
C ALA A 30 -6.57 -5.94 4.94
N PHE A 31 -5.38 -5.51 4.52
CA PHE A 31 -4.30 -6.42 4.12
C PHE A 31 -3.86 -7.31 5.28
N ASN A 32 -3.57 -6.73 6.45
CA ASN A 32 -3.09 -7.46 7.62
C ASN A 32 -4.14 -8.44 8.16
N ASP A 33 -5.42 -8.04 8.17
CA ASP A 33 -6.52 -8.90 8.61
C ASP A 33 -6.71 -10.09 7.67
N LEU A 34 -6.57 -9.87 6.35
CA LEU A 34 -6.73 -10.90 5.33
C LEU A 34 -5.58 -11.90 5.32
N TYR A 35 -4.33 -11.41 5.25
CA TYR A 35 -3.16 -12.26 4.99
C TYR A 35 -2.37 -12.64 6.22
N LYS A 36 -2.50 -11.89 7.32
CA LYS A 36 -1.80 -12.14 8.60
C LYS A 36 -0.31 -12.46 8.38
N PRO A 37 0.45 -11.57 7.70
CA PRO A 37 1.83 -11.84 7.34
C PRO A 37 2.69 -12.08 8.59
N SER A 38 3.66 -13.00 8.49
CA SER A 38 4.57 -13.33 9.58
C SER A 38 5.30 -12.09 10.10
N PRO A 39 5.50 -11.93 11.43
CA PRO A 39 6.27 -10.83 12.01
C PRO A 39 7.65 -10.61 11.38
N ASP A 40 8.31 -11.69 10.96
CA ASP A 40 9.67 -11.64 10.41
C ASP A 40 9.73 -11.41 8.88
N SER A 41 8.58 -11.40 8.22
CA SER A 41 8.47 -11.18 6.77
C SER A 41 8.94 -9.79 6.34
N GLU A 42 9.36 -9.66 5.08
CA GLU A 42 9.68 -8.35 4.50
C GLU A 42 8.43 -7.45 4.49
N ILE A 43 7.26 -8.03 4.24
CA ILE A 43 5.97 -7.35 4.29
C ILE A 43 5.74 -6.63 5.63
N LYS A 44 6.07 -7.26 6.77
CA LYS A 44 5.90 -6.61 8.08
C LYS A 44 6.93 -5.51 8.34
N LYS A 45 8.12 -5.61 7.72
CA LYS A 45 9.18 -4.60 7.81
C LYS A 45 8.81 -3.37 6.97
N VAL A 46 8.11 -3.56 5.84
CA VAL A 46 7.72 -2.48 4.93
C VAL A 46 6.25 -2.10 5.12
N LYS A 47 5.98 -1.00 5.81
CA LYS A 47 4.61 -0.53 6.09
C LYS A 47 3.95 0.04 4.82
N CYS A 48 4.23 1.31 4.53
CA CYS A 48 3.64 1.98 3.37
C CYS A 48 4.26 1.52 2.05
N ALA A 49 5.54 1.12 2.09
CA ALA A 49 6.30 0.68 0.92
C ALA A 49 5.83 -0.67 0.34
N LEU A 50 4.90 -1.37 1.00
CA LEU A 50 4.22 -2.52 0.40
C LEU A 50 3.43 -2.11 -0.86
N CYS A 51 2.80 -0.93 -0.86
CA CYS A 51 2.01 -0.42 -1.99
C CYS A 51 2.60 0.86 -2.61
N HIS A 52 3.52 1.53 -1.91
CA HIS A 52 4.17 2.76 -2.36
C HIS A 52 5.63 2.51 -2.72
N VAL A 53 6.20 3.42 -3.50
CA VAL A 53 7.62 3.39 -3.85
C VAL A 53 8.51 3.76 -2.65
N ASP A 54 7.98 4.53 -1.69
CA ASP A 54 8.67 4.95 -0.48
C ASP A 54 7.81 4.76 0.78
N ASP A 55 8.46 4.72 1.93
CA ASP A 55 7.84 4.58 3.25
C ASP A 55 6.95 5.78 3.64
N LYS A 56 7.12 6.92 2.99
CA LYS A 56 6.34 8.14 3.19
C LYS A 56 5.22 8.32 2.17
N GLY A 57 5.10 7.44 1.18
CA GLY A 57 4.08 7.51 0.12
C GLY A 57 4.18 8.75 -0.79
N LYS A 58 5.31 9.44 -0.83
CA LYS A 58 5.50 10.69 -1.60
C LYS A 58 5.88 10.43 -3.06
N LYS A 59 6.45 9.27 -3.36
CA LYS A 59 6.89 8.88 -4.70
C LYS A 59 5.82 8.11 -5.49
N GLY A 60 4.59 8.07 -4.98
CA GLY A 60 3.47 7.40 -5.60
C GLY A 60 3.45 5.89 -5.37
N LEU A 61 2.64 5.20 -6.17
CA LEU A 61 2.37 3.77 -6.03
C LEU A 61 3.40 2.92 -6.77
N ASN A 62 3.82 1.83 -6.13
CA ASN A 62 4.59 0.77 -6.78
C ASN A 62 3.66 -0.04 -7.71
N PRO A 63 4.18 -1.01 -8.50
CA PRO A 63 3.35 -1.79 -9.42
C PRO A 63 2.17 -2.49 -8.74
N TYR A 64 2.35 -3.09 -7.57
CA TYR A 64 1.28 -3.71 -6.78
C TYR A 64 0.21 -2.69 -6.34
N GLY A 65 0.65 -1.55 -5.80
CA GLY A 65 -0.23 -0.44 -5.42
C GLY A 65 -1.06 0.08 -6.59
N LYS A 66 -0.50 0.13 -7.81
CA LYS A 66 -1.25 0.52 -9.03
C LYS A 66 -2.33 -0.50 -9.40
N GLN A 67 -2.12 -1.78 -9.14
CA GLN A 67 -3.18 -2.79 -9.33
C GLN A 67 -4.31 -2.58 -8.33
N LEU A 68 -3.99 -2.29 -7.07
CA LEU A 68 -4.95 -1.97 -6.01
C LEU A 68 -5.65 -0.63 -6.24
N GLN A 69 -5.00 0.37 -6.84
CA GLN A 69 -5.61 1.65 -7.18
C GLN A 69 -6.85 1.50 -8.08
N LYS A 70 -6.85 0.47 -8.94
CA LYS A 70 -8.00 0.13 -9.79
C LYS A 70 -9.17 -0.43 -8.98
N LYS A 71 -8.93 -0.83 -7.72
CA LYS A 71 -9.92 -1.37 -6.78
C LYS A 71 -10.31 -0.26 -5.82
N LYS A 72 -11.52 0.29 -5.97
CA LYS A 72 -11.94 1.55 -5.33
C LYS A 72 -12.13 1.47 -3.80
N LYS A 73 -11.89 0.31 -3.16
CA LYS A 73 -12.27 0.04 -1.76
C LYS A 73 -11.20 -0.78 -1.02
N ALA A 74 -10.91 -0.37 0.21
CA ALA A 74 -9.99 -1.07 1.12
C ALA A 74 -10.65 -2.29 1.77
N GLU A 75 -10.80 -3.38 1.02
CA GLU A 75 -11.49 -4.59 1.46
C GLU A 75 -10.84 -5.86 0.91
N ALA A 76 -11.17 -7.01 1.50
CA ALA A 76 -10.58 -8.29 1.11
C ALA A 76 -10.80 -8.65 -0.37
N SER A 77 -11.94 -8.25 -0.94
CA SER A 77 -12.26 -8.52 -2.36
C SER A 77 -11.31 -7.80 -3.32
N SER A 78 -10.86 -6.60 -2.97
CA SER A 78 -9.89 -5.82 -3.76
C SER A 78 -8.53 -6.53 -3.87
N PHE A 79 -8.04 -7.09 -2.76
CA PHE A 79 -6.79 -7.85 -2.75
C PHE A 79 -6.94 -9.17 -3.51
N LYS A 80 -8.02 -9.93 -3.24
CA LYS A 80 -8.32 -11.19 -3.95
C LYS A 80 -8.39 -11.02 -5.46
N ALA A 81 -8.93 -9.89 -5.92
CA ALA A 81 -9.05 -9.60 -7.35
C ALA A 81 -7.71 -9.37 -8.07
N VAL A 82 -6.60 -9.24 -7.35
CA VAL A 82 -5.26 -9.08 -7.93
C VAL A 82 -4.32 -10.22 -7.55
N GLU A 83 -4.73 -11.19 -6.73
CA GLU A 83 -3.87 -12.28 -6.23
C GLU A 83 -3.15 -13.07 -7.32
N LYS A 84 -3.81 -13.31 -8.46
CA LYS A 84 -3.27 -14.10 -9.59
C LYS A 84 -2.43 -13.27 -10.58
N LEU A 85 -2.35 -11.96 -10.38
CA LEU A 85 -1.52 -11.10 -11.21
C LEU A 85 -0.09 -11.14 -10.69
N ASP A 86 0.85 -10.90 -11.59
CA ASP A 86 2.26 -10.64 -11.31
C ASP A 86 2.45 -9.12 -11.51
N ALA A 87 2.64 -8.36 -10.44
CA ALA A 87 2.60 -6.90 -10.55
C ALA A 87 3.92 -6.28 -11.01
N ASP A 88 5.04 -6.88 -10.63
CA ASP A 88 6.39 -6.41 -10.96
C ASP A 88 7.06 -7.20 -12.09
N ASN A 89 6.36 -8.17 -12.67
CA ASN A 89 6.73 -9.01 -13.83
C ASN A 89 7.95 -9.89 -13.54
N ASP A 90 7.98 -10.44 -12.33
CA ASP A 90 9.11 -11.15 -11.78
C ASP A 90 8.96 -12.68 -11.86
N LYS A 91 7.82 -13.13 -12.41
CA LYS A 91 7.32 -14.50 -12.62
C LYS A 91 6.64 -15.15 -11.41
N TYR A 92 6.43 -14.41 -10.32
CA TYR A 92 5.62 -14.85 -9.20
C TYR A 92 4.32 -14.07 -9.15
N THR A 93 3.22 -14.75 -8.82
CA THR A 93 1.96 -14.05 -8.58
C THR A 93 2.01 -13.35 -7.23
N ASN A 94 1.25 -12.26 -7.11
CA ASN A 94 1.14 -11.48 -5.87
C ASN A 94 0.85 -12.38 -4.65
N ILE A 95 0.00 -13.41 -4.80
CA ILE A 95 -0.34 -14.31 -3.69
C ILE A 95 0.80 -15.28 -3.33
N GLU A 96 1.62 -15.69 -4.28
CA GLU A 96 2.80 -16.52 -3.99
C GLU A 96 3.81 -15.75 -3.16
N GLU A 97 4.04 -14.49 -3.51
CA GLU A 97 4.92 -13.59 -2.79
C GLU A 97 4.39 -13.25 -1.40
N ILE A 98 3.10 -12.87 -1.31
CA ILE A 98 2.47 -12.56 -0.01
C ILE A 98 2.57 -13.74 0.95
N LYS A 99 2.34 -14.96 0.44
CA LYS A 99 2.46 -16.19 1.25
C LYS A 99 3.91 -16.52 1.61
N ALA A 100 4.86 -16.17 0.74
CA ALA A 100 6.30 -16.30 1.01
C ALA A 100 6.84 -15.20 1.94
N GLY A 101 6.04 -14.16 2.21
CA GLY A 101 6.44 -13.00 3.00
C GLY A 101 7.30 -11.99 2.24
N THR A 102 7.28 -12.04 0.90
CA THR A 102 8.01 -11.16 -0.02
C THR A 102 7.10 -10.08 -0.60
N LEU A 103 7.67 -9.15 -1.38
CA LEU A 103 7.01 -7.89 -1.74
C LEU A 103 6.52 -7.89 -3.19
N PRO A 104 5.19 -7.96 -3.43
CA PRO A 104 4.63 -8.08 -4.78
C PRO A 104 4.83 -6.89 -5.71
N GLY A 105 5.44 -5.81 -5.23
CA GLY A 105 5.76 -4.63 -6.04
C GLY A 105 7.25 -4.42 -6.24
N ASP A 106 8.11 -5.35 -5.78
CA ASP A 106 9.56 -5.24 -5.86
C ASP A 106 10.17 -6.50 -6.49
N PRO A 107 10.67 -6.42 -7.75
CA PRO A 107 11.15 -7.60 -8.48
C PRO A 107 12.43 -8.18 -7.91
N LYS A 108 13.01 -7.57 -6.87
CA LYS A 108 14.16 -8.09 -6.11
C LYS A 108 13.73 -8.92 -4.89
N SER A 109 12.47 -8.79 -4.43
CA SER A 109 11.92 -9.51 -3.29
C SER A 109 11.16 -10.75 -3.74
N LYS A 110 11.90 -11.85 -3.97
CA LYS A 110 11.34 -13.07 -4.57
C LYS A 110 11.19 -14.19 -3.55
N PRO A 111 10.18 -15.06 -3.69
CA PRO A 111 10.12 -16.30 -2.94
C PRO A 111 11.42 -17.10 -3.12
N ALA A 112 11.88 -17.76 -2.05
CA ALA A 112 12.96 -18.72 -2.18
C ALA A 112 12.55 -19.78 -3.22
N LYS A 113 13.44 -20.08 -4.18
CA LYS A 113 13.20 -21.14 -5.16
C LYS A 113 12.86 -22.43 -4.41
N LYS A 114 11.68 -23.01 -4.69
CA LYS A 114 11.35 -24.34 -4.20
C LYS A 114 12.46 -25.28 -4.67
N LYS A 115 13.12 -25.94 -3.72
CA LYS A 115 14.06 -27.03 -4.01
C LYS A 115 13.32 -28.21 -4.60
#